data_AF-A0A6M0P2V4-F1
#
_entry.id   AF-A0A6M0P2V4-F1
#
_cell.length_a   1.000
_cell.length_b   1.000
_cell.length_c   1.000
_cell.angle_alpha   90.00
_cell.angle_beta   90.00
_cell.angle_gamma   90.00
#
_symmetry.space_group_name_H-M   'P 1'
#
loop_
_entity.id
_entity.type
_entity.pdbx_description
1 polymer ?
#
loop_
_entity_poly.entity_id
_entity_poly.type
_entity_poly.pdbx_seq_one_letter_code
_entity_poly.pdbx_strand_id
1 'polypeptide(L)'
;MLDESTANLDPGAQQQVMELVESIARSAKITVICVSHDLAMVKQFTEQVLYMTRNHYEFGNTKEMLTDQKIAEYYTCQHVPEVEMCATV
;
A
#
# COMPACT_ATOMS: atom_id res chain seq x y z
N MET A 1 -7.42 -9.80 2.58
CA MET A 1 -7.52 -8.57 1.78
C MET A 1 -8.02 -7.48 2.71
N LEU A 2 -7.28 -6.38 2.83
CA LEU A 2 -7.61 -5.23 3.65
C LEU A 2 -7.92 -4.07 2.69
N ASP A 3 -9.14 -3.56 2.73
CA ASP A 3 -9.59 -2.48 1.85
C ASP A 3 -9.79 -1.23 2.70
N GLU A 4 -8.83 -0.29 2.63
CA GLU A 4 -8.77 0.92 3.46
C GLU A 4 -9.08 0.70 4.95
N SER A 5 -8.77 -0.49 5.48
CA SER A 5 -9.30 -0.92 6.79
C SER A 5 -8.70 -0.18 7.99
N THR A 6 -7.64 0.60 7.76
CA THR A 6 -6.99 1.50 8.74
C THR A 6 -7.45 2.96 8.60
N ALA A 7 -8.39 3.26 7.70
CA ALA A 7 -8.95 4.59 7.55
C ALA A 7 -9.63 5.06 8.86
N ASN A 8 -9.52 6.35 9.17
CA ASN A 8 -10.05 7.00 10.38
C ASN A 8 -9.40 6.60 11.72
N LEU A 9 -8.37 5.75 11.71
CA LEU A 9 -7.53 5.53 12.89
C LEU A 9 -6.47 6.63 13.02
N ASP A 10 -6.04 6.91 14.25
CA ASP A 10 -4.87 7.76 14.47
C ASP A 10 -3.59 7.05 13.99
N PRO A 11 -2.52 7.80 13.64
CA PRO A 11 -1.29 7.20 13.10
C PRO A 11 -0.67 6.12 14.00
N GLY A 12 -0.80 6.24 15.32
CA GLY A 12 -0.28 5.25 16.27
C GLY A 12 -1.08 3.95 16.25
N ALA A 13 -2.41 4.03 16.16
CA ALA A 13 -3.27 2.86 16.02
C ALA A 13 -3.08 2.17 14.65
N GLN A 14 -2.89 2.94 13.56
CA GLN A 14 -2.61 2.39 12.24
C GLN A 14 -1.34 1.53 12.24
N GLN A 15 -0.27 2.03 12.87
CA GLN A 15 0.98 1.30 13.02
C GLN A 15 0.78 -0.03 13.77
N GLN A 16 0.09 0.00 14.92
CA GLN A 16 -0.15 -1.20 15.73
C GLN A 16 -0.96 -2.27 14.96
N VAL A 17 -1.99 -1.85 14.22
CA VAL A 17 -2.79 -2.77 13.39
C VAL A 17 -1.93 -3.39 12.30
N MET A 18 -1.09 -2.60 11.62
CA MET A 18 -0.26 -3.12 10.54
C MET A 18 0.86 -4.03 11.04
N GLU A 19 1.47 -3.75 12.20
CA GLU A 19 2.42 -4.64 12.86
C GLU A 19 1.77 -5.99 13.22
N LEU A 20 0.53 -5.96 13.72
CA LEU A 20 -0.23 -7.17 13.99
C LEU A 20 -0.50 -7.96 12.70
N VAL A 21 -0.97 -7.29 11.65
CA VAL A 21 -1.22 -7.91 10.35
C VAL A 21 0.04 -8.55 9.78
N GLU A 22 1.18 -7.86 9.83
CA GLU A 22 2.47 -8.40 9.39
C GLU A 22 2.85 -9.66 10.18
N SER A 23 2.69 -9.63 11.52
CA SER A 23 2.99 -10.79 12.36
C SER A 23 2.12 -12.01 12.02
N ILE A 24 0.85 -11.77 11.70
CA ILE A 24 -0.08 -12.83 11.28
C ILE A 24 0.30 -13.34 9.90
N ALA A 25 0.63 -12.47 8.95
CA ALA A 25 1.07 -12.83 7.60
C ALA A 25 2.27 -13.77 7.65
N ARG A 26 3.30 -13.38 8.41
CA ARG A 26 4.54 -14.15 8.58
C ARG A 26 4.32 -15.49 9.28
N SER A 27 3.52 -15.50 10.36
CA SER A 27 3.29 -16.73 11.14
C SER A 27 2.40 -17.73 10.40
N ALA A 28 1.37 -17.24 9.70
CA ALA A 28 0.46 -18.08 8.92
C ALA A 28 0.98 -18.39 7.50
N LYS A 29 2.08 -17.75 7.07
CA LYS A 29 2.63 -17.85 5.70
C LYS A 29 1.59 -17.51 4.64
N ILE A 30 0.86 -16.42 4.87
CA ILE A 30 -0.17 -15.93 3.96
C ILE A 30 0.28 -14.62 3.35
N THR A 31 -0.08 -14.41 2.09
CA THR A 31 0.07 -13.09 1.46
C THR A 31 -1.09 -12.20 1.88
N VAL A 32 -0.75 -11.00 2.35
CA VAL A 32 -1.74 -9.96 2.64
C VAL A 32 -1.70 -8.94 1.52
N ILE A 33 -2.87 -8.65 0.98
CA ILE A 33 -3.08 -7.53 0.06
C ILE A 33 -3.80 -6.43 0.83
N CYS A 34 -3.22 -5.23 0.86
CA CYS A 34 -3.81 -4.04 1.43
C CYS A 34 -4.01 -2.95 0.38
N VAL A 35 -5.12 -2.22 0.49
CA VAL A 35 -5.40 -1.01 -0.29
C VAL A 35 -5.28 0.19 0.65
N SER A 36 -4.46 1.18 0.29
CA SER A 36 -4.17 2.34 1.12
C SER A 36 -3.98 3.59 0.26
N HIS A 37 -4.31 4.75 0.81
CA HIS A 37 -3.91 6.06 0.26
C HIS A 37 -2.72 6.68 1.02
N ASP A 38 -2.24 6.01 2.08
CA ASP A 38 -1.11 6.45 2.89
C ASP A 38 0.20 5.83 2.39
N LEU A 39 0.96 6.62 1.64
CA LEU A 39 2.27 6.24 1.09
C LEU A 39 3.32 5.94 2.17
N ALA A 40 3.23 6.54 3.35
CA ALA A 40 4.19 6.29 4.43
C ALA A 40 4.00 4.87 4.99
N MET A 41 2.75 4.45 5.17
CA MET A 41 2.41 3.09 5.57
C MET A 41 2.82 2.07 4.51
N VAL A 42 2.56 2.37 3.23
CA VAL A 42 2.98 1.51 2.11
C VAL A 42 4.49 1.32 2.11
N LYS A 43 5.25 2.40 2.25
CA LYS A 43 6.72 2.36 2.28
C LYS A 43 7.28 1.49 3.42
N GLN A 44 6.57 1.44 4.55
CA GLN A 44 7.05 0.74 5.74
C GLN A 44 6.70 -0.76 5.74
N PHE A 45 5.50 -1.14 5.30
CA PHE A 45 4.95 -2.47 5.57
C PHE A 45 4.83 -3.38 4.34
N THR A 46 5.26 -2.92 3.16
CA THR A 46 4.98 -3.60 1.88
C THR A 46 6.26 -3.86 1.11
N GLU A 47 6.34 -5.01 0.45
CA GLU A 47 7.49 -5.38 -0.39
C GLU A 47 7.25 -5.05 -1.86
N GLN A 48 5.98 -5.10 -2.29
CA GLN A 48 5.55 -4.87 -3.66
C GLN A 48 4.34 -3.95 -3.69
N VAL A 49 4.28 -3.12 -4.74
CA VAL A 49 3.25 -2.12 -4.96
C VAL A 49 2.70 -2.26 -6.37
N LEU A 50 1.38 -2.18 -6.48
CA LEU A 50 0.62 -2.11 -7.71
C LEU A 50 -0.08 -0.75 -7.77
N TYR A 51 0.33 0.09 -8.72
CA TYR A 51 -0.45 1.24 -9.14
C TYR A 51 -1.55 0.78 -10.09
N MET A 52 -2.78 1.23 -9.86
CA MET A 52 -3.91 0.92 -10.73
C MET A 52 -4.71 2.18 -11.07
N THR A 53 -5.00 2.33 -12.36
CA THR A 53 -5.90 3.34 -12.94
C THR A 53 -6.87 2.62 -13.89
N ARG A 54 -7.89 3.33 -14.40
CA ARG A 54 -8.92 2.72 -15.27
C ARG A 54 -8.38 1.91 -16.46
N ASN A 55 -7.24 2.31 -17.03
CA ASN A 55 -6.70 1.70 -18.25
C ASN A 55 -5.23 1.28 -18.13
N HIS A 56 -4.62 1.44 -16.96
CA HIS A 56 -3.21 1.18 -16.78
C HIS A 56 -2.93 0.64 -15.38
N TYR A 57 -2.02 -0.34 -15.31
CA TYR A 57 -1.50 -0.84 -14.05
C TYR A 57 0.01 -1.02 -14.15
N GLU A 58 0.70 -0.80 -13.04
CA GLU A 58 2.14 -0.97 -12.93
C GLU A 58 2.48 -1.66 -11.61
N PHE A 59 3.26 -2.73 -11.68
CA PHE A 59 3.63 -3.55 -10.54
C PHE A 59 5.14 -3.64 -10.39
N GLY A 60 5.64 -3.49 -9.17
CA GLY A 60 7.06 -3.62 -8.88
C GLY A 60 7.37 -3.64 -7.40
N ASN A 61 8.65 -3.68 -7.05
CA ASN A 61 9.07 -3.59 -5.66
C ASN A 61 8.79 -2.20 -5.11
N THR A 62 8.51 -2.09 -3.81
CA THR A 62 8.23 -0.81 -3.14
C THR A 62 9.31 0.24 -3.40
N LYS A 63 10.58 -0.16 -3.45
CA LYS A 63 11.72 0.75 -3.71
C LYS A 63 11.74 1.32 -5.14
N GLU A 64 11.23 0.56 -6.11
CA GLU A 64 11.21 0.95 -7.52
C GLU A 64 9.95 1.77 -7.82
N MET A 65 8.85 1.44 -7.14
CA MET A 65 7.54 2.05 -7.37
C MET A 65 7.33 3.34 -6.56
N LEU A 66 7.76 3.42 -5.30
CA LEU A 66 7.64 4.64 -4.48
C LEU A 66 8.83 5.60 -4.71
N THR A 67 8.97 6.06 -5.96
CA THR A 67 9.91 7.14 -6.30
C THR A 67 9.16 8.46 -6.49
N ASP A 68 9.83 9.59 -6.26
CA ASP A 68 9.22 10.93 -6.44
C ASP A 68 8.63 11.10 -7.85
N GLN A 69 9.28 10.53 -8.86
CA GLN A 69 8.81 10.53 -10.24
C GLN A 69 7.48 9.78 -10.39
N LYS A 70 7.39 8.56 -9.86
CA LYS A 70 6.18 7.71 -9.94
C LYS A 70 5.04 8.27 -9.09
N ILE A 71 5.34 8.78 -7.91
CA ILE A 71 4.33 9.44 -7.06
C ILE A 71 3.76 10.67 -7.79
N ALA A 72 4.60 11.48 -8.43
CA ALA A 72 4.12 12.63 -9.20
C ALA A 72 3.29 12.21 -10.43
N GLU A 73 3.65 11.11 -11.09
CA GLU A 73 2.94 10.53 -12.24
C GLU A 73 1.53 10.03 -11.86
N TYR A 74 1.41 9.33 -10.72
CA TYR A 74 0.16 8.68 -10.32
C TYR A 74 -0.72 9.48 -9.35
N TYR A 75 -0.18 10.42 -8.56
CA TYR A 75 -0.90 11.20 -7.53
C TYR A 75 -1.04 12.69 -7.83
N THR A 76 -0.87 13.12 -9.07
CA THR A 76 -1.09 14.53 -9.44
C THR A 76 -2.58 14.90 -9.33
N CYS A 77 -2.92 16.17 -9.06
CA CYS A 77 -4.30 16.66 -8.92
C CYS A 77 -5.26 16.38 -10.11
N GLN A 78 -4.79 15.80 -11.22
CA GLN A 78 -5.60 15.38 -12.38
C GLN A 78 -5.79 13.86 -12.51
N HIS A 79 -5.09 13.07 -11.69
CA HIS A 79 -5.18 11.61 -11.60
C HIS A 79 -5.09 11.24 -10.13
N VAL A 80 -6.25 11.05 -9.49
CA VAL A 80 -6.28 10.37 -8.20
C VAL A 80 -6.25 8.88 -8.54
N PRO A 81 -5.23 8.12 -8.11
CA PRO A 81 -5.23 6.68 -8.33
C PRO A 81 -6.41 6.12 -7.53
N GLU A 82 -7.31 5.40 -8.20
CA GLU A 82 -8.51 4.85 -7.56
C GLU A 82 -8.13 3.75 -6.55
N VAL A 83 -6.97 3.09 -6.71
CA VAL A 83 -6.50 2.00 -5.84
C VAL A 83 -4.97 1.87 -5.89
N GLU A 84 -4.29 1.96 -4.73
CA GLU A 84 -2.92 1.49 -4.55
C GLU A 84 -2.97 0.14 -3.84
N MET A 85 -2.60 -0.93 -4.54
CA MET A 85 -2.71 -2.30 -4.01
C MET A 85 -1.32 -2.78 -3.62
N CYS A 86 -1.13 -3.04 -2.34
CA CYS A 86 0.17 -3.37 -1.78
C CYS A 86 0.17 -4.79 -1.25
N ALA A 87 1.27 -5.51 -1.46
CA ALA A 87 1.43 -6.89 -1.01
C ALA A 87 2.49 -6.98 0.09
N THR A 88 2.11 -7.62 1.19
CA THR A 88 2.99 -8.02 2.30
C THR A 88 3.13 -9.55 2.30
N VAL A 89 4.35 -10.05 2.46
CA VAL A 89 4.70 -11.49 2.47
C VAL A 89 5.06 -11.96 3.87
#